data_AF-A0A970UZA5-F1
#
_entry.id   AF-A0A970UZA5-F1
#
_cell.length_a   1.000
_cell.length_b   1.000
_cell.length_c   1.000
_cell.angle_alpha   90.00
_cell.angle_beta   90.00
_cell.angle_gamma   90.00
#
_symmetry.space_group_name_H-M   'P 1'
#
loop_
_entity.id
_entity.type
_entity.pdbx_description
1 polymer ?
#
loop_
_entity_poly.entity_id
_entity_poly.type
_entity_poly.pdbx_seq_one_letter_code
_entity_poly.pdbx_strand_id
1 'polypeptide(L)'
;MKTTKFIYALFIAVFAFAMTACEKEDLSVKGITLNKTALTLKIDAEETLTYSIFPSNASNTNVTWASSDETVATVNNGLVKALKPGTATITVTTLENNETATCELNVTASDPISVKGNVEGVWKKYSVVNVDGHITIPEGKTLTIEEGVEIIVTDTELDANGTKVEIIVDGNLYVRGTKEAPVLFSVAPAKRTAENAYGRLWGGIIGGKNSGEILLDHAIVEYTGAITTLSSPSVVNGLFKPSGGDGMVAFNTNNPKGKYVIINSIFRNTGEDAIYVQGGNCLFAYNLFHGTGDTGGEAINVKAGCTVDAAFNVMYASNTNSLKLSSSGQDTGDRYQALIKAYNNTIINAGWGRDPDKPKGGSVWIEQGALVEIYNNLIVNSMFAVRKDGKRPHDEKSVVDYNFYASGTQKSTIPQHIANGTITAYDGFKDGGATDLVIGPNDKRGNAPGDNDPMFVNFPFNTNPLMNPTGYKADWDFHLKAGSPALTGAKTDVKPYFAETGITVGGKEYKSPKAAAHFGALGVK
;
A
#
# COMPACT_ATOMS: atom_id res chain seq x y z
N MET A 1 -122.46 -38.62 -14.11
CA MET A 1 -123.23 -37.46 -14.61
C MET A 1 -122.40 -36.20 -14.36
N LYS A 2 -121.96 -35.51 -15.43
CA LYS A 2 -121.61 -34.07 -15.58
C LYS A 2 -120.68 -33.30 -14.58
N THR A 3 -119.63 -32.69 -15.17
CA THR A 3 -119.11 -31.27 -15.05
C THR A 3 -118.65 -30.74 -13.67
N THR A 4 -117.54 -29.98 -13.45
CA THR A 4 -117.13 -28.68 -14.05
C THR A 4 -115.74 -28.19 -13.52
N LYS A 5 -114.94 -27.52 -14.38
CA LYS A 5 -113.84 -26.49 -14.26
C LYS A 5 -113.20 -26.12 -12.88
N PHE A 6 -111.87 -25.92 -12.82
CA PHE A 6 -111.17 -24.60 -12.70
C PHE A 6 -109.61 -24.70 -12.61
N ILE A 7 -108.94 -23.67 -13.11
CA ILE A 7 -107.48 -23.43 -13.28
C ILE A 7 -106.85 -22.86 -12.00
N TYR A 8 -105.68 -23.36 -11.55
CA TYR A 8 -104.60 -22.65 -10.82
C TYR A 8 -103.30 -23.49 -10.96
N ALA A 9 -102.45 -23.20 -11.95
CA ALA A 9 -101.28 -22.32 -11.83
C ALA A 9 -100.02 -23.05 -11.29
N LEU A 10 -99.19 -23.44 -12.25
CA LEU A 10 -97.77 -23.72 -12.18
C LEU A 10 -97.00 -22.57 -11.47
N PHE A 11 -96.84 -22.62 -10.15
CA PHE A 11 -95.97 -21.76 -9.31
C PHE A 11 -95.98 -22.42 -7.92
N ILE A 12 -94.96 -23.09 -7.36
CA ILE A 12 -93.56 -22.71 -7.13
C ILE A 12 -92.77 -24.04 -7.02
N ALA A 13 -92.22 -24.52 -8.13
CA ALA A 13 -90.85 -25.00 -8.09
C ALA A 13 -90.00 -23.79 -8.45
N VAL A 14 -88.90 -23.56 -7.74
CA VAL A 14 -87.96 -22.44 -7.95
C VAL A 14 -88.45 -21.10 -7.39
N PHE A 15 -88.22 -20.84 -6.09
CA PHE A 15 -87.61 -19.58 -5.61
C PHE A 15 -87.45 -19.58 -4.08
N ALA A 16 -86.39 -20.25 -3.64
CA ALA A 16 -85.47 -19.71 -2.64
C ALA A 16 -84.12 -20.31 -3.05
N PHE A 17 -83.65 -19.99 -4.27
CA PHE A 17 -82.55 -19.05 -4.45
C PHE A 17 -81.68 -19.04 -3.18
N ALA A 18 -80.75 -19.99 -3.18
CA ALA A 18 -79.56 -19.91 -2.37
C ALA A 18 -79.07 -18.46 -2.44
N MET A 19 -79.12 -17.77 -1.30
CA MET A 19 -78.25 -16.64 -1.08
C MET A 19 -76.85 -17.23 -0.95
N THR A 20 -76.26 -17.59 -2.09
CA THR A 20 -74.82 -17.73 -2.21
C THR A 20 -74.32 -16.31 -2.05
N ALA A 21 -74.01 -15.94 -0.81
CA ALA A 21 -73.21 -14.76 -0.54
C ALA A 21 -71.99 -14.86 -1.44
N CYS A 22 -71.87 -13.92 -2.38
CA CYS A 22 -70.63 -13.70 -3.09
C CYS A 22 -69.64 -13.19 -2.04
N GLU A 23 -68.88 -14.10 -1.42
CA GLU A 23 -67.71 -13.70 -0.64
C GLU A 23 -66.77 -12.97 -1.59
N LYS A 24 -66.49 -11.71 -1.27
CA LYS A 24 -65.52 -10.89 -2.02
C LYS A 24 -64.18 -11.62 -1.97
N GLU A 25 -63.67 -12.03 -3.12
CA GLU A 25 -62.37 -12.68 -3.22
C GLU A 25 -61.28 -11.77 -2.61
N ASP A 26 -60.55 -12.29 -1.63
CA ASP A 26 -59.45 -11.60 -0.97
C ASP A 26 -58.20 -11.67 -1.85
N LEU A 27 -57.99 -10.62 -2.62
CA LEU A 27 -56.87 -10.43 -3.55
C LEU A 27 -55.67 -9.72 -2.91
N SER A 28 -55.53 -9.76 -1.59
CA SER A 28 -54.35 -9.22 -0.90
C SER A 28 -53.14 -10.16 -1.04
N VAL A 29 -51.94 -9.59 -1.09
CA VAL A 29 -50.69 -10.34 -1.06
C VAL A 29 -50.58 -11.14 0.25
N LYS A 30 -50.25 -12.43 0.13
CA LYS A 30 -50.05 -13.40 1.23
C LYS A 30 -48.64 -14.00 1.25
N GLY A 31 -47.83 -13.73 0.24
CA GLY A 31 -46.44 -14.18 0.20
C GLY A 31 -45.75 -13.86 -1.12
N ILE A 32 -44.43 -13.94 -1.08
CA ILE A 32 -43.54 -13.80 -2.24
C ILE A 32 -42.47 -14.87 -2.18
N THR A 33 -42.05 -15.40 -3.33
CA THR A 33 -40.93 -16.34 -3.45
C THR A 33 -39.97 -15.88 -4.54
N LEU A 34 -38.70 -16.27 -4.42
CA LEU A 34 -37.68 -16.09 -5.46
C LEU A 34 -37.42 -17.39 -6.20
N ASN A 35 -36.99 -17.28 -7.46
CA ASN A 35 -36.52 -18.42 -8.26
C ASN A 35 -35.25 -19.08 -7.69
N LYS A 36 -34.48 -18.36 -6.88
CA LYS A 36 -33.25 -18.82 -6.22
C LYS A 36 -33.17 -18.27 -4.80
N THR A 37 -32.76 -19.12 -3.87
CA THR A 37 -32.45 -18.73 -2.48
C THR A 37 -30.96 -18.59 -2.20
N ALA A 38 -30.11 -19.06 -3.12
CA ALA A 38 -28.66 -18.87 -3.09
C ALA A 38 -28.10 -18.67 -4.50
N LEU A 39 -27.05 -17.87 -4.60
CA LEU A 39 -26.38 -17.51 -5.85
C LEU A 39 -24.88 -17.33 -5.61
N THR A 40 -24.05 -17.82 -6.53
CA THR A 40 -22.62 -17.54 -6.56
C THR A 40 -22.29 -16.85 -7.88
N LEU A 41 -21.69 -15.66 -7.81
CA LEU A 41 -21.27 -14.89 -8.97
C LEU A 41 -19.77 -14.60 -8.90
N LYS A 42 -19.11 -14.60 -10.06
CA LYS A 42 -17.80 -13.95 -10.18
C LYS A 42 -18.01 -12.45 -10.26
N ILE A 43 -17.00 -11.67 -9.87
CA ILE A 43 -17.02 -10.22 -10.07
C ILE A 43 -17.38 -9.85 -11.52
N ASP A 44 -18.11 -8.75 -11.68
CA ASP A 44 -18.67 -8.24 -12.94
C ASP A 44 -19.72 -9.15 -13.61
N ALA A 45 -19.98 -10.35 -13.10
CA ALA A 45 -21.10 -11.16 -13.55
C ALA A 45 -22.43 -10.58 -13.06
N GLU A 46 -23.46 -10.80 -13.87
CA GLU A 46 -24.82 -10.36 -13.61
C GLU A 46 -25.77 -11.55 -13.68
N GLU A 47 -26.82 -11.54 -12.87
CA GLU A 47 -27.87 -12.54 -12.87
C GLU A 47 -29.20 -11.88 -12.52
N THR A 48 -30.28 -12.29 -13.19
CA THR A 48 -31.62 -11.78 -12.87
C THR A 48 -32.35 -12.76 -11.94
N LEU A 49 -32.67 -12.29 -10.74
CA LEU A 49 -33.62 -12.95 -9.85
C LEU A 49 -35.05 -12.59 -10.26
N THR A 50 -35.90 -13.60 -10.32
CA THR A 50 -37.34 -13.44 -10.60
C THR A 50 -38.14 -13.85 -9.37
N TYR A 51 -39.33 -13.28 -9.22
CA TYR A 51 -40.20 -13.52 -8.07
C TYR A 51 -41.61 -13.95 -8.49
N SER A 52 -42.30 -14.65 -7.60
CA SER A 52 -43.71 -15.03 -7.72
C SER A 52 -44.48 -14.58 -6.48
N ILE A 53 -45.66 -13.97 -6.66
CA ILE A 53 -46.54 -13.52 -5.57
C ILE A 53 -47.71 -14.49 -5.40
N PHE A 54 -48.12 -14.72 -4.16
CA PHE A 54 -49.28 -15.52 -3.80
C PHE A 54 -50.35 -14.65 -3.10
N PRO A 55 -51.65 -14.75 -3.47
CA PRO A 55 -52.16 -15.48 -4.63
C PRO A 55 -51.72 -14.82 -5.96
N SER A 56 -51.69 -15.57 -7.06
CA SER A 56 -51.17 -15.08 -8.35
C SER A 56 -52.02 -13.97 -8.98
N ASN A 57 -53.27 -13.80 -8.51
CA ASN A 57 -54.19 -12.74 -8.87
C ASN A 57 -54.24 -11.59 -7.85
N ALA A 58 -53.22 -11.46 -6.99
CA ALA A 58 -53.12 -10.35 -6.04
C ALA A 58 -53.21 -8.99 -6.75
N SER A 59 -53.91 -8.04 -6.13
CA SER A 59 -54.27 -6.77 -6.75
C SER A 59 -53.11 -5.77 -6.88
N ASN A 60 -52.10 -5.85 -6.01
CA ASN A 60 -50.88 -5.05 -6.07
C ASN A 60 -49.64 -5.95 -6.06
N THR A 61 -48.97 -6.06 -7.22
CA THR A 61 -47.79 -6.91 -7.40
C THR A 61 -46.47 -6.15 -7.37
N ASN A 62 -46.49 -4.87 -6.98
CA ASN A 62 -45.29 -4.05 -6.93
C ASN A 62 -44.34 -4.51 -5.81
N VAL A 63 -43.04 -4.45 -6.09
CA VAL A 63 -41.99 -4.85 -5.15
C VAL A 63 -40.85 -3.83 -5.12
N THR A 64 -40.09 -3.85 -4.04
CA THR A 64 -38.79 -3.19 -3.92
C THR A 64 -37.69 -4.23 -3.76
N TRP A 65 -36.49 -3.89 -4.23
CA TRP A 65 -35.29 -4.71 -4.09
C TRP A 65 -34.25 -4.00 -3.24
N ALA A 66 -33.51 -4.76 -2.45
CA ALA A 66 -32.40 -4.25 -1.65
C ALA A 66 -31.27 -5.27 -1.58
N SER A 67 -30.03 -4.77 -1.49
CA SER A 67 -28.84 -5.56 -1.13
C SER A 67 -28.45 -5.22 0.30
N SER A 68 -28.02 -6.21 1.08
CA SER A 68 -27.46 -5.96 2.41
C SER A 68 -26.10 -5.24 2.37
N ASP A 69 -25.39 -5.31 1.25
CA ASP A 69 -24.11 -4.63 1.03
C ASP A 69 -23.97 -4.24 -0.46
N GLU A 70 -24.26 -2.98 -0.76
CA GLU A 70 -24.15 -2.43 -2.12
C GLU A 70 -22.69 -2.30 -2.61
N THR A 71 -21.70 -2.43 -1.72
CA THR A 71 -20.27 -2.47 -2.11
C THR A 71 -19.87 -3.86 -2.63
N VAL A 72 -20.60 -4.90 -2.23
CA VAL A 72 -20.42 -6.29 -2.69
C VAL A 72 -21.25 -6.57 -3.93
N ALA A 73 -22.54 -6.19 -3.91
CA ALA A 73 -23.43 -6.36 -5.05
C ALA A 73 -24.59 -5.36 -5.05
N THR A 74 -24.98 -4.92 -6.23
CA THR A 74 -26.17 -4.08 -6.43
C THR A 74 -27.31 -4.91 -7.01
N VAL A 75 -28.54 -4.48 -6.77
CA VAL A 75 -29.74 -5.08 -7.39
C VAL A 75 -30.64 -3.97 -7.93
N ASN A 76 -31.04 -4.07 -9.20
CA ASN A 76 -32.00 -3.16 -9.81
C ASN A 76 -33.07 -3.97 -10.54
N ASN A 77 -34.31 -3.89 -10.05
CA ASN A 77 -35.44 -4.65 -10.60
C ASN A 77 -35.13 -6.16 -10.77
N GLY A 78 -34.46 -6.76 -9.79
CA GLY A 78 -34.05 -8.16 -9.80
C GLY A 78 -32.75 -8.45 -10.54
N LEU A 79 -32.19 -7.52 -11.33
CA LEU A 79 -30.86 -7.67 -11.91
C LEU A 79 -29.79 -7.45 -10.85
N VAL A 80 -29.17 -8.53 -10.39
CA VAL A 80 -28.07 -8.54 -9.44
C VAL A 80 -26.74 -8.41 -10.19
N LYS A 81 -25.89 -7.47 -9.77
CA LYS A 81 -24.54 -7.27 -10.32
C LYS A 81 -23.48 -7.41 -9.22
N ALA A 82 -22.53 -8.31 -9.44
CA ALA A 82 -21.41 -8.54 -8.52
C ALA A 82 -20.30 -7.48 -8.68
N LEU A 83 -19.85 -6.88 -7.58
CA LEU A 83 -18.93 -5.74 -7.59
C LEU A 83 -17.60 -5.97 -6.87
N LYS A 84 -17.61 -6.80 -5.81
CA LYS A 84 -16.46 -7.09 -4.94
C LYS A 84 -16.63 -8.47 -4.30
N PRO A 85 -15.57 -9.29 -4.15
CA PRO A 85 -15.64 -10.55 -3.43
C PRO A 85 -16.16 -10.37 -1.99
N GLY A 86 -17.07 -11.24 -1.57
CA GLY A 86 -17.77 -11.12 -0.29
C GLY A 86 -19.17 -11.72 -0.36
N THR A 87 -19.92 -11.62 0.73
CA THR A 87 -21.31 -12.09 0.80
C THR A 87 -22.28 -10.93 0.93
N ALA A 88 -23.44 -11.06 0.32
CA ALA A 88 -24.56 -10.13 0.46
C ALA A 88 -25.88 -10.91 0.46
N THR A 89 -26.92 -10.33 1.04
CA THR A 89 -28.29 -10.86 0.94
C THR A 89 -29.11 -9.95 0.04
N ILE A 90 -29.64 -10.51 -1.04
CA ILE A 90 -30.57 -9.81 -1.92
C ILE A 90 -31.99 -10.07 -1.42
N THR A 91 -32.73 -9.00 -1.15
CA THR A 91 -34.09 -9.06 -0.61
C THR A 91 -35.06 -8.45 -1.61
N VAL A 92 -36.15 -9.16 -1.89
CA VAL A 92 -37.35 -8.59 -2.54
C VAL A 92 -38.44 -8.43 -1.50
N THR A 93 -39.15 -7.30 -1.54
CA THR A 93 -40.22 -6.96 -0.58
C THR A 93 -41.44 -6.48 -1.33
N THR A 94 -42.61 -7.04 -1.05
CA THR A 94 -43.87 -6.56 -1.63
C THR A 94 -44.27 -5.22 -1.01
N LEU A 95 -44.76 -4.29 -1.83
CA LEU A 95 -45.25 -3.01 -1.32
C LEU A 95 -46.56 -3.18 -0.53
N GLU A 96 -47.36 -4.19 -0.89
CA GLU A 96 -48.54 -4.62 -0.14
C GLU A 96 -48.12 -5.66 0.91
N ASN A 97 -48.42 -5.39 2.18
CA ASN A 97 -48.18 -6.27 3.34
C ASN A 97 -46.71 -6.55 3.75
N ASN A 98 -45.70 -6.00 3.05
CA ASN A 98 -44.27 -6.15 3.38
C ASN A 98 -43.79 -7.62 3.45
N GLU A 99 -44.36 -8.50 2.63
CA GLU A 99 -43.87 -9.88 2.51
C GLU A 99 -42.48 -9.89 1.87
N THR A 100 -41.59 -10.76 2.32
CA THR A 100 -40.19 -10.77 1.86
C THR A 100 -39.73 -12.14 1.39
N ALA A 101 -38.85 -12.15 0.38
CA ALA A 101 -38.04 -13.31 0.02
C ALA A 101 -36.58 -12.89 -0.16
N THR A 102 -35.65 -13.79 0.17
CA THR A 102 -34.21 -13.51 0.20
C THR A 102 -33.42 -14.51 -0.63
N CYS A 103 -32.31 -14.03 -1.20
CA CYS A 103 -31.30 -14.83 -1.88
C CYS A 103 -29.92 -14.51 -1.28
N GLU A 104 -29.24 -15.53 -0.75
CA GLU A 104 -27.86 -15.41 -0.29
C GLU A 104 -26.92 -15.36 -1.50
N LEU A 105 -26.19 -14.27 -1.65
CA LEU A 105 -25.20 -14.08 -2.70
C LEU A 105 -23.79 -14.25 -2.13
N ASN A 106 -22.99 -15.08 -2.80
CA ASN A 106 -21.54 -15.16 -2.60
C ASN A 106 -20.81 -14.68 -3.86
N VAL A 107 -20.04 -13.61 -3.76
CA VAL A 107 -19.22 -13.09 -4.85
C VAL A 107 -17.78 -13.60 -4.71
N THR A 108 -17.24 -14.17 -5.77
CA THR A 108 -15.84 -14.63 -5.83
C THR A 108 -15.01 -13.75 -6.76
N ALA A 109 -13.68 -13.80 -6.60
CA ALA A 109 -12.75 -13.19 -7.54
C ALA A 109 -12.92 -13.78 -8.96
N SER A 110 -12.45 -13.05 -9.97
CA SER A 110 -12.26 -13.57 -11.32
C SER A 110 -11.26 -14.72 -11.33
N ASP A 111 -11.29 -15.54 -12.39
CA ASP A 111 -10.27 -16.57 -12.57
C ASP A 111 -8.88 -15.92 -12.65
N PRO A 112 -7.87 -16.49 -11.98
CA PRO A 112 -6.51 -15.99 -12.09
C PRO A 112 -6.03 -16.02 -13.54
N ILE A 113 -5.28 -14.98 -13.94
CA ILE A 113 -4.55 -14.98 -15.20
C ILE A 113 -3.07 -15.26 -14.96
N SER A 114 -2.38 -15.84 -15.94
CA SER A 114 -0.93 -16.04 -15.92
C SER A 114 -0.28 -15.17 -16.99
N VAL A 115 0.80 -14.46 -16.63
CA VAL A 115 1.51 -13.53 -17.51
C VAL A 115 3.02 -13.75 -17.49
N LYS A 116 3.66 -13.48 -18.65
CA LYS A 116 5.11 -13.38 -18.85
C LYS A 116 5.39 -12.61 -20.14
N GLY A 117 6.57 -12.02 -20.28
CA GLY A 117 6.95 -11.20 -21.43
C GLY A 117 6.31 -9.81 -21.40
N ASN A 118 5.95 -9.29 -22.56
CA ASN A 118 5.39 -7.94 -22.65
C ASN A 118 3.96 -7.88 -22.11
N VAL A 119 3.68 -6.91 -21.23
CA VAL A 119 2.35 -6.67 -20.66
C VAL A 119 1.93 -5.21 -20.82
N GLU A 120 0.64 -4.99 -21.02
CA GLU A 120 0.00 -3.68 -21.11
C GLU A 120 -1.50 -3.79 -20.82
N GLY A 121 -2.19 -2.66 -20.75
CA GLY A 121 -3.64 -2.60 -20.57
C GLY A 121 -4.04 -2.43 -19.10
N VAL A 122 -5.08 -3.15 -18.68
CA VAL A 122 -5.67 -3.02 -17.34
C VAL A 122 -5.76 -4.39 -16.67
N TRP A 123 -5.17 -4.52 -15.48
CA TRP A 123 -5.47 -5.62 -14.56
C TRP A 123 -6.60 -5.21 -13.65
N LYS A 124 -7.70 -5.96 -13.73
CA LYS A 124 -8.99 -5.58 -13.18
C LYS A 124 -9.06 -5.79 -11.68
N LYS A 125 -9.78 -4.90 -10.99
CA LYS A 125 -9.91 -4.91 -9.53
C LYS A 125 -10.28 -6.30 -8.99
N TYR A 126 -9.74 -6.64 -7.82
CA TYR A 126 -10.00 -7.91 -7.14
C TYR A 126 -9.68 -9.18 -7.96
N SER A 127 -8.77 -9.08 -8.93
CA SER A 127 -8.25 -10.24 -9.69
C SER A 127 -6.91 -10.73 -9.14
N VAL A 128 -6.56 -11.97 -9.49
CA VAL A 128 -5.25 -12.55 -9.21
C VAL A 128 -4.47 -12.63 -10.52
N VAL A 129 -3.23 -12.15 -10.50
CA VAL A 129 -2.31 -12.18 -11.65
C VAL A 129 -1.07 -12.96 -11.25
N ASN A 130 -0.92 -14.16 -11.77
CA ASN A 130 0.29 -14.96 -11.60
C ASN A 130 1.35 -14.49 -12.60
N VAL A 131 2.52 -14.11 -12.10
CA VAL A 131 3.67 -13.71 -12.93
C VAL A 131 4.64 -14.90 -12.98
N ASP A 132 4.56 -15.66 -14.06
CA ASP A 132 5.24 -16.96 -14.23
C ASP A 132 6.64 -16.83 -14.87
N GLY A 133 7.09 -15.60 -15.12
CA GLY A 133 8.38 -15.27 -15.69
C GLY A 133 8.60 -13.76 -15.69
N HIS A 134 9.74 -13.30 -16.22
CA HIS A 134 9.98 -11.86 -16.37
C HIS A 134 8.83 -11.18 -17.12
N ILE A 135 8.45 -9.97 -16.69
CA ILE A 135 7.53 -9.13 -17.44
C ILE A 135 8.15 -7.77 -17.74
N THR A 136 7.78 -7.21 -18.88
CA THR A 136 8.17 -5.87 -19.30
C THR A 136 6.94 -5.08 -19.68
N ILE A 137 6.82 -3.86 -19.19
CA ILE A 137 5.90 -2.86 -19.73
C ILE A 137 6.69 -2.07 -20.77
N PRO A 138 6.49 -2.29 -22.09
CA PRO A 138 7.36 -1.69 -23.10
C PRO A 138 7.22 -0.17 -23.18
N GLU A 139 8.24 0.49 -23.74
CA GLU A 139 8.19 1.92 -24.03
C GLU A 139 6.94 2.29 -24.85
N GLY A 140 6.30 3.41 -24.50
CA GLY A 140 5.06 3.87 -25.11
C GLY A 140 3.81 3.06 -24.73
N LYS A 141 3.95 1.98 -23.95
CA LYS A 141 2.82 1.20 -23.41
C LYS A 141 2.53 1.60 -21.97
N THR A 142 1.34 1.21 -21.51
CA THR A 142 0.86 1.50 -20.16
C THR A 142 0.24 0.25 -19.57
N LEU A 143 0.59 -0.06 -18.33
CA LEU A 143 -0.15 -1.00 -17.50
C LEU A 143 -0.82 -0.25 -16.35
N THR A 144 -2.13 -0.39 -16.22
CA THR A 144 -2.90 0.06 -15.05
C THR A 144 -3.32 -1.14 -14.24
N ILE A 145 -3.12 -1.09 -12.93
CA ILE A 145 -3.52 -2.13 -11.99
C ILE A 145 -4.52 -1.50 -11.03
N GLU A 146 -5.76 -1.96 -11.09
CA GLU A 146 -6.85 -1.47 -10.25
C GLU A 146 -6.76 -2.06 -8.83
N GLU A 147 -7.58 -1.54 -7.92
CA GLU A 147 -7.56 -1.87 -6.50
C GLU A 147 -7.78 -3.36 -6.20
N GLY A 148 -7.19 -3.86 -5.12
CA GLY A 148 -7.37 -5.23 -4.65
C GLY A 148 -6.79 -6.31 -5.58
N VAL A 149 -6.04 -5.95 -6.63
CA VAL A 149 -5.33 -6.93 -7.44
C VAL A 149 -4.21 -7.56 -6.62
N GLU A 150 -4.14 -8.89 -6.65
CA GLU A 150 -3.02 -9.66 -6.11
C GLU A 150 -2.10 -10.12 -7.25
N ILE A 151 -0.90 -9.57 -7.31
CA ILE A 151 0.18 -9.99 -8.21
C ILE A 151 1.02 -11.02 -7.47
N ILE A 152 0.94 -12.27 -7.94
CA ILE A 152 1.64 -13.42 -7.36
C ILE A 152 2.83 -13.76 -8.25
N VAL A 153 4.01 -13.34 -7.84
CA VAL A 153 5.27 -13.58 -8.53
C VAL A 153 5.81 -14.95 -8.15
N THR A 154 6.16 -15.76 -9.14
CA THR A 154 6.79 -17.07 -8.86
C THR A 154 8.16 -16.89 -8.19
N ASP A 155 8.44 -17.70 -7.16
CA ASP A 155 9.74 -17.76 -6.48
C ASP A 155 10.71 -18.75 -7.15
N THR A 156 10.28 -19.39 -8.24
CA THR A 156 11.08 -20.35 -8.99
C THR A 156 12.21 -19.69 -9.75
N GLU A 157 13.38 -20.32 -9.72
CA GLU A 157 14.48 -20.02 -10.63
C GLU A 157 14.06 -20.34 -12.07
N LEU A 158 14.25 -19.38 -12.98
CA LEU A 158 13.76 -19.42 -14.36
C LEU A 158 14.79 -20.05 -15.32
N ASP A 159 16.04 -20.21 -14.89
CA ASP A 159 17.13 -20.78 -15.67
C ASP A 159 18.19 -21.44 -14.78
N ALA A 160 19.19 -22.06 -15.42
CA ALA A 160 20.29 -22.74 -14.74
C ALA A 160 21.22 -21.80 -13.93
N ASN A 161 21.08 -20.48 -14.09
CA ASN A 161 21.86 -19.50 -13.34
C ASN A 161 21.17 -19.09 -12.02
N GLY A 162 19.95 -19.58 -11.77
CA GLY A 162 19.17 -19.20 -10.60
C GLY A 162 18.44 -17.87 -10.75
N THR A 163 18.21 -17.41 -11.99
CA THR A 163 17.58 -16.10 -12.25
C THR A 163 16.14 -16.10 -11.78
N LYS A 164 15.74 -15.08 -11.00
CA LYS A 164 14.36 -14.93 -10.52
C LYS A 164 13.63 -13.84 -11.29
N VAL A 165 12.30 -13.82 -11.19
CA VAL A 165 11.44 -12.87 -11.91
C VAL A 165 11.83 -11.42 -11.64
N GLU A 166 11.77 -10.60 -12.68
CA GLU A 166 11.95 -9.16 -12.64
C GLU A 166 10.76 -8.50 -13.35
N ILE A 167 10.31 -7.35 -12.84
CA ILE A 167 9.29 -6.52 -13.48
C ILE A 167 9.99 -5.29 -14.06
N ILE A 168 10.17 -5.24 -15.38
CA ILE A 168 10.80 -4.10 -16.06
C ILE A 168 9.73 -3.11 -16.51
N VAL A 169 9.95 -1.82 -16.27
CA VAL A 169 9.02 -0.74 -16.66
C VAL A 169 9.75 0.22 -17.59
N ASP A 170 9.64 0.03 -18.90
CA ASP A 170 10.12 0.98 -19.92
C ASP A 170 9.04 1.97 -20.35
N GLY A 171 7.76 1.61 -20.20
CA GLY A 171 6.60 2.47 -20.42
C GLY A 171 6.11 3.15 -19.15
N ASN A 172 4.80 3.08 -18.92
CA ASN A 172 4.13 3.64 -17.74
C ASN A 172 3.46 2.55 -16.89
N LEU A 173 3.55 2.67 -15.57
CA LEU A 173 2.89 1.79 -14.61
C LEU A 173 2.00 2.60 -13.65
N TYR A 174 0.71 2.29 -13.59
CA TYR A 174 -0.22 2.91 -12.66
C TYR A 174 -0.84 1.88 -11.73
N VAL A 175 -0.33 1.78 -10.51
CA VAL A 175 -0.91 0.97 -9.44
C VAL A 175 -1.86 1.84 -8.61
N ARG A 176 -3.13 1.47 -8.58
CA ARG A 176 -4.22 2.25 -7.98
C ARG A 176 -4.97 1.42 -6.95
N GLY A 177 -4.33 1.17 -5.81
CA GLY A 177 -4.98 0.59 -4.65
C GLY A 177 -5.83 1.59 -3.88
N THR A 178 -6.52 1.07 -2.88
CA THR A 178 -7.16 1.86 -1.82
C THR A 178 -6.73 1.32 -0.46
N LYS A 179 -7.02 2.04 0.62
CA LYS A 179 -6.73 1.58 1.98
C LYS A 179 -7.44 0.26 2.29
N GLU A 180 -8.67 0.11 1.79
CA GLU A 180 -9.52 -1.06 1.98
C GLU A 180 -9.18 -2.20 1.01
N ALA A 181 -8.64 -1.89 -0.17
CA ALA A 181 -8.25 -2.83 -1.20
C ALA A 181 -6.88 -2.46 -1.80
N PRO A 182 -5.78 -2.63 -1.07
CA PRO A 182 -4.45 -2.34 -1.59
C PRO A 182 -4.11 -3.30 -2.73
N VAL A 183 -3.22 -2.85 -3.63
CA VAL A 183 -2.64 -3.75 -4.64
C VAL A 183 -1.45 -4.46 -4.03
N LEU A 184 -1.42 -5.80 -4.11
CA LEU A 184 -0.38 -6.62 -3.50
C LEU A 184 0.60 -7.16 -4.56
N PHE A 185 1.89 -6.86 -4.42
CA PHE A 185 2.98 -7.54 -5.12
C PHE A 185 3.69 -8.46 -4.14
N SER A 186 3.51 -9.76 -4.33
CA SER A 186 4.04 -10.76 -3.40
C SER A 186 4.29 -12.10 -4.11
N VAL A 187 4.70 -13.08 -3.33
CA VAL A 187 4.80 -14.49 -3.71
C VAL A 187 3.54 -15.24 -3.28
N ALA A 188 3.49 -16.54 -3.60
CA ALA A 188 2.40 -17.41 -3.17
C ALA A 188 2.17 -17.32 -1.63
N PRO A 189 0.93 -17.33 -1.13
CA PRO A 189 0.63 -17.19 0.29
C PRO A 189 1.41 -18.13 1.22
N ALA A 190 1.63 -19.39 0.78
CA ALA A 190 2.41 -20.39 1.54
C ALA A 190 3.89 -20.01 1.75
N LYS A 191 4.43 -19.06 0.97
CA LYS A 191 5.81 -18.57 1.07
C LYS A 191 5.93 -17.30 1.92
N ARG A 192 4.81 -16.68 2.31
CA ARG A 192 4.78 -15.42 3.07
C ARG A 192 4.99 -15.68 4.57
N THR A 193 6.16 -16.19 4.92
CA THR A 193 6.51 -16.56 6.30
C THR A 193 7.57 -15.62 6.89
N ALA A 194 7.80 -15.72 8.20
CA ALA A 194 8.83 -14.93 8.89
C ALA A 194 10.24 -15.38 8.48
N GLU A 195 10.44 -16.68 8.24
CA GLU A 195 11.70 -17.25 7.77
C GLU A 195 12.09 -16.71 6.39
N ASN A 196 11.08 -16.43 5.55
CA ASN A 196 11.28 -15.88 4.22
C ASN A 196 11.37 -14.35 4.19
N ALA A 197 11.32 -13.63 5.33
CA ALA A 197 11.32 -12.16 5.34
C ALA A 197 12.50 -11.54 4.56
N TYR A 198 13.63 -12.24 4.46
CA TYR A 198 14.77 -11.88 3.62
C TYR A 198 15.11 -12.94 2.58
N GLY A 199 14.12 -13.75 2.18
CA GLY A 199 14.29 -14.86 1.25
C GLY A 199 14.62 -14.45 -0.19
N ARG A 200 14.55 -13.14 -0.51
CA ARG A 200 14.92 -12.59 -1.82
C ARG A 200 14.23 -13.36 -2.95
N LEU A 201 12.90 -13.47 -2.84
CA LEU A 201 12.10 -14.44 -3.60
C LEU A 201 11.78 -13.99 -5.03
N TRP A 202 11.89 -12.70 -5.32
CA TRP A 202 11.84 -12.14 -6.67
C TRP A 202 12.64 -10.83 -6.71
N GLY A 203 12.87 -10.28 -7.92
CA GLY A 203 13.74 -9.13 -8.13
C GLY A 203 13.19 -7.85 -7.52
N GLY A 204 12.15 -7.31 -8.15
CA GLY A 204 11.54 -6.02 -7.82
C GLY A 204 10.94 -5.36 -9.06
N ILE A 205 10.50 -4.12 -8.90
CA ILE A 205 9.95 -3.26 -9.96
C ILE A 205 11.04 -2.30 -10.43
N ILE A 206 11.55 -2.51 -11.64
CA ILE A 206 12.74 -1.84 -12.16
C ILE A 206 12.36 -0.91 -13.32
N GLY A 207 12.41 0.40 -13.07
CA GLY A 207 12.23 1.41 -14.09
C GLY A 207 13.44 1.45 -15.04
N GLY A 208 13.21 1.16 -16.31
CA GLY A 208 14.24 1.23 -17.34
C GLY A 208 14.62 2.67 -17.72
N LYS A 209 15.54 2.81 -18.69
CA LYS A 209 16.08 4.11 -19.12
C LYS A 209 15.01 5.02 -19.75
N ASN A 210 13.97 4.42 -20.32
CA ASN A 210 12.88 5.12 -20.99
C ASN A 210 11.61 5.21 -20.14
N SER A 211 11.64 4.67 -18.91
CA SER A 211 10.51 4.66 -17.98
C SER A 211 9.91 6.05 -17.81
N GLY A 212 8.66 6.22 -18.25
CA GLY A 212 8.00 7.52 -18.28
C GLY A 212 7.43 7.90 -16.93
N GLU A 213 6.36 7.21 -16.54
CA GLU A 213 5.60 7.50 -15.32
C GLU A 213 5.37 6.23 -14.51
N ILE A 214 5.61 6.28 -13.19
CA ILE A 214 5.24 5.21 -12.27
C ILE A 214 4.45 5.79 -11.10
N LEU A 215 3.27 5.23 -10.85
CA LEU A 215 2.46 5.48 -9.66
C LEU A 215 2.34 4.19 -8.86
N LEU A 216 2.69 4.24 -7.58
CA LEU A 216 2.28 3.29 -6.56
C LEU A 216 1.44 4.02 -5.51
N ASP A 217 0.12 3.88 -5.56
CA ASP A 217 -0.81 4.41 -4.56
C ASP A 217 -1.49 3.24 -3.84
N HIS A 218 -1.30 3.13 -2.53
CA HIS A 218 -1.77 1.99 -1.73
C HIS A 218 -1.31 0.63 -2.27
N ALA A 219 -0.02 0.52 -2.61
CA ALA A 219 0.61 -0.75 -2.97
C ALA A 219 1.25 -1.42 -1.75
N ILE A 220 1.29 -2.74 -1.71
CA ILE A 220 2.12 -3.52 -0.79
C ILE A 220 3.15 -4.27 -1.64
N VAL A 221 4.43 -4.03 -1.41
CA VAL A 221 5.54 -4.69 -2.12
C VAL A 221 6.39 -5.45 -1.12
N GLU A 222 6.53 -6.76 -1.32
CA GLU A 222 7.21 -7.62 -0.35
C GLU A 222 8.01 -8.78 -0.94
N TYR A 223 8.98 -9.29 -0.16
CA TYR A 223 9.81 -10.46 -0.49
C TYR A 223 10.75 -10.28 -1.69
N THR A 224 11.11 -9.02 -1.99
CA THR A 224 12.01 -8.65 -3.09
C THR A 224 13.48 -8.83 -2.74
N GLY A 225 14.34 -8.59 -3.72
CA GLY A 225 15.78 -8.47 -3.55
C GLY A 225 16.60 -9.67 -4.02
N ALA A 226 16.07 -10.42 -4.99
CA ALA A 226 16.81 -11.48 -5.68
C ALA A 226 18.22 -11.04 -6.09
N ILE A 227 19.16 -11.97 -6.10
CA ILE A 227 20.52 -11.71 -6.58
C ILE A 227 20.47 -11.76 -8.12
N THR A 228 20.98 -10.71 -8.76
CA THR A 228 21.09 -10.64 -10.21
C THR A 228 22.05 -11.71 -10.75
N THR A 229 21.75 -12.23 -11.93
CA THR A 229 22.63 -13.13 -12.69
C THR A 229 23.07 -12.46 -13.99
N LEU A 230 23.89 -13.13 -14.80
CA LEU A 230 24.21 -12.62 -16.15
C LEU A 230 23.00 -12.63 -17.11
N SER A 231 21.97 -13.42 -16.82
CA SER A 231 20.74 -13.53 -17.61
C SER A 231 19.58 -12.67 -17.07
N SER A 232 19.73 -12.07 -15.89
CA SER A 232 18.81 -11.06 -15.36
C SER A 232 18.52 -9.96 -16.39
N PRO A 233 17.24 -9.67 -16.73
CA PRO A 233 16.88 -8.59 -17.65
C PRO A 233 17.49 -7.24 -17.27
N SER A 234 17.54 -6.92 -15.98
CA SER A 234 18.18 -5.71 -15.47
C SER A 234 19.69 -5.64 -15.76
N VAL A 235 20.39 -6.77 -15.76
CA VAL A 235 21.81 -6.86 -16.14
C VAL A 235 21.98 -6.76 -17.66
N VAL A 236 21.18 -7.52 -18.42
CA VAL A 236 21.19 -7.51 -19.89
C VAL A 236 20.90 -6.10 -20.44
N ASN A 237 20.00 -5.36 -19.80
CA ASN A 237 19.63 -3.99 -20.19
C ASN A 237 20.60 -2.92 -19.66
N GLY A 238 21.65 -3.32 -18.94
CA GLY A 238 22.66 -2.43 -18.37
C GLY A 238 22.09 -1.47 -17.32
N LEU A 239 21.12 -1.94 -16.53
CA LEU A 239 20.56 -1.23 -15.38
C LEU A 239 21.31 -1.61 -14.08
N PHE A 240 21.86 -2.82 -14.04
CA PHE A 240 22.70 -3.35 -12.97
C PHE A 240 24.08 -3.74 -13.50
N LYS A 241 25.01 -4.13 -12.60
CA LYS A 241 26.39 -4.46 -12.99
C LYS A 241 26.42 -5.59 -14.02
N PRO A 242 27.27 -5.49 -15.07
CA PRO A 242 27.37 -6.52 -16.10
C PRO A 242 27.78 -7.91 -15.60
N SER A 243 28.44 -7.99 -14.44
CA SER A 243 28.87 -9.25 -13.82
C SER A 243 27.74 -10.02 -13.12
N GLY A 244 26.58 -9.38 -12.89
CA GLY A 244 25.60 -9.86 -11.92
C GLY A 244 26.17 -9.89 -10.49
N GLY A 245 25.47 -10.59 -9.60
CA GLY A 245 25.84 -10.80 -8.21
C GLY A 245 25.39 -9.72 -7.24
N ASP A 246 24.75 -8.66 -7.73
CA ASP A 246 24.17 -7.61 -6.90
C ASP A 246 22.77 -8.02 -6.43
N GLY A 247 22.44 -7.70 -5.18
CA GLY A 247 21.07 -7.73 -4.71
C GLY A 247 20.23 -6.68 -5.44
N MET A 248 19.11 -7.12 -6.01
CA MET A 248 18.12 -6.21 -6.59
C MET A 248 17.39 -5.44 -5.49
N VAL A 249 16.79 -4.32 -5.84
CA VAL A 249 16.00 -3.49 -4.91
C VAL A 249 14.52 -3.71 -5.15
N ALA A 250 13.66 -3.37 -4.18
CA ALA A 250 12.21 -3.54 -4.37
C ALA A 250 11.64 -2.63 -5.47
N PHE A 251 12.15 -1.40 -5.55
CA PHE A 251 11.81 -0.41 -6.57
C PHE A 251 13.05 0.36 -7.02
N ASN A 252 13.24 0.48 -8.34
CA ASN A 252 14.33 1.25 -8.95
C ASN A 252 13.86 2.21 -10.06
N THR A 253 14.59 3.31 -10.27
CA THR A 253 14.45 4.17 -11.45
C THR A 253 15.79 4.44 -12.14
N ASN A 254 15.73 4.70 -13.46
CA ASN A 254 16.90 5.06 -14.27
C ASN A 254 16.71 6.29 -15.18
N ASN A 255 15.49 6.78 -15.42
CA ASN A 255 15.26 7.91 -16.31
C ASN A 255 15.30 9.26 -15.53
N PRO A 256 16.25 10.16 -15.79
CA PRO A 256 16.30 11.48 -15.13
C PRO A 256 15.07 12.36 -15.37
N LYS A 257 14.33 12.11 -16.46
CA LYS A 257 13.11 12.85 -16.83
C LYS A 257 11.84 12.14 -16.38
N GLY A 258 11.96 10.95 -15.78
CA GLY A 258 10.82 10.17 -15.31
C GLY A 258 10.06 10.86 -14.17
N LYS A 259 8.81 10.46 -14.00
CA LYS A 259 7.90 10.98 -12.98
C LYS A 259 7.41 9.84 -12.10
N TYR A 260 7.79 9.85 -10.83
CA TYR A 260 7.60 8.71 -9.95
C TYR A 260 6.91 9.13 -8.67
N VAL A 261 5.73 8.59 -8.42
CA VAL A 261 4.92 8.90 -7.24
C VAL A 261 4.68 7.59 -6.49
N ILE A 262 5.14 7.52 -5.25
CA ILE A 262 4.91 6.38 -4.36
C ILE A 262 4.29 6.94 -3.08
N ILE A 263 3.01 6.68 -2.90
CA ILE A 263 2.23 7.19 -1.78
C ILE A 263 1.38 6.12 -1.12
N ASN A 264 1.14 6.29 0.19
CA ASN A 264 0.26 5.42 0.98
C ASN A 264 0.63 3.92 0.89
N SER A 265 1.87 3.60 0.52
CA SER A 265 2.29 2.25 0.16
C SER A 265 3.15 1.62 1.26
N ILE A 266 3.23 0.29 1.24
CA ILE A 266 3.98 -0.50 2.20
C ILE A 266 5.09 -1.23 1.47
N PHE A 267 6.33 -1.05 1.92
CA PHE A 267 7.45 -1.90 1.54
C PHE A 267 7.86 -2.72 2.74
N ARG A 268 7.86 -4.04 2.59
CA ARG A 268 8.28 -4.91 3.69
C ARG A 268 9.01 -6.15 3.27
N ASN A 269 9.81 -6.70 4.17
CA ASN A 269 10.50 -7.97 3.94
C ASN A 269 11.32 -7.92 2.64
N THR A 270 12.11 -6.86 2.46
CA THR A 270 12.94 -6.65 1.27
C THR A 270 14.37 -7.05 1.61
N GLY A 271 15.03 -7.82 0.75
CA GLY A 271 16.43 -8.25 1.00
C GLY A 271 17.46 -7.13 0.85
N GLU A 272 17.10 -6.03 0.19
CA GLU A 272 17.91 -4.84 -0.10
C GLU A 272 17.11 -3.56 0.13
N ASP A 273 17.63 -2.44 -0.38
CA ASP A 273 16.92 -1.17 -0.48
C ASP A 273 15.47 -1.36 -0.96
N ALA A 274 14.53 -0.75 -0.24
CA ALA A 274 13.14 -0.73 -0.67
C ALA A 274 12.98 0.18 -1.89
N ILE A 275 13.44 1.43 -1.79
CA ILE A 275 13.44 2.38 -2.90
C ILE A 275 14.89 2.78 -3.18
N TYR A 276 15.35 2.55 -4.41
CA TYR A 276 16.61 3.11 -4.92
C TYR A 276 16.30 3.94 -6.16
N VAL A 277 16.58 5.23 -6.15
CA VAL A 277 16.37 6.07 -7.33
C VAL A 277 17.67 6.67 -7.82
N GLN A 278 17.89 6.53 -9.13
CA GLN A 278 18.90 7.26 -9.88
C GLN A 278 18.18 7.82 -11.10
N GLY A 279 17.98 9.13 -11.14
CA GLY A 279 17.12 9.76 -12.14
C GLY A 279 15.65 9.85 -11.72
N GLY A 280 15.05 11.03 -11.91
CA GLY A 280 13.60 11.23 -11.91
C GLY A 280 13.12 12.30 -10.93
N ASN A 281 11.91 12.78 -11.19
CA ASN A 281 11.14 13.62 -10.27
C ASN A 281 10.31 12.69 -9.38
N CYS A 282 10.63 12.65 -8.09
CA CYS A 282 10.13 11.63 -7.18
C CYS A 282 9.39 12.21 -5.98
N LEU A 283 8.15 11.79 -5.77
CA LEU A 283 7.39 12.07 -4.55
C LEU A 283 7.17 10.77 -3.77
N PHE A 284 7.76 10.67 -2.59
CA PHE A 284 7.64 9.53 -1.68
C PHE A 284 6.98 9.97 -0.38
N ALA A 285 5.67 9.75 -0.25
CA ALA A 285 4.93 10.25 0.92
C ALA A 285 3.95 9.27 1.56
N TYR A 286 3.79 9.34 2.88
CA TYR A 286 2.82 8.53 3.62
C TYR A 286 3.05 7.01 3.53
N ASN A 287 4.27 6.59 3.23
CA ASN A 287 4.59 5.17 3.10
C ASN A 287 5.05 4.56 4.42
N LEU A 288 4.85 3.26 4.56
CA LEU A 288 5.36 2.45 5.67
C LEU A 288 6.48 1.52 5.15
N PHE A 289 7.61 1.54 5.82
CA PHE A 289 8.74 0.65 5.57
C PHE A 289 9.04 -0.17 6.81
N HIS A 290 9.12 -1.50 6.69
CA HIS A 290 9.59 -2.35 7.79
C HIS A 290 10.21 -3.65 7.28
N GLY A 291 11.22 -4.19 7.97
CA GLY A 291 11.92 -5.38 7.47
C GLY A 291 12.65 -5.09 6.16
N THR A 292 13.40 -3.97 6.12
CA THR A 292 14.12 -3.51 4.94
C THR A 292 15.61 -3.80 5.07
N GLY A 293 16.12 -4.68 4.22
CA GLY A 293 17.52 -5.07 4.13
C GLY A 293 17.90 -6.23 5.05
N ASP A 294 18.74 -7.13 4.53
CA ASP A 294 19.32 -8.27 5.26
C ASP A 294 20.72 -7.93 5.81
N THR A 295 21.73 -7.94 4.94
CA THR A 295 23.12 -7.55 5.26
C THR A 295 23.44 -6.09 4.90
N GLY A 296 22.56 -5.48 4.11
CA GLY A 296 22.50 -4.07 3.74
C GLY A 296 21.08 -3.72 3.32
N GLY A 297 20.74 -2.44 3.28
CA GLY A 297 19.43 -2.00 2.79
C GLY A 297 18.95 -0.70 3.42
N GLU A 298 18.39 0.14 2.59
CA GLU A 298 17.83 1.44 2.93
C GLU A 298 16.33 1.52 2.62
N ALA A 299 15.55 2.26 3.43
CA ALA A 299 14.15 2.52 3.06
C ALA A 299 14.08 3.36 1.78
N ILE A 300 14.85 4.45 1.71
CA ILE A 300 15.00 5.27 0.51
C ILE A 300 16.47 5.61 0.28
N ASN A 301 17.00 5.20 -0.87
CA ASN A 301 18.35 5.47 -1.34
C ASN A 301 18.29 6.33 -2.62
N VAL A 302 18.70 7.59 -2.50
CA VAL A 302 18.69 8.55 -3.61
C VAL A 302 20.10 8.71 -4.19
N LYS A 303 20.18 8.79 -5.52
CA LYS A 303 21.38 9.02 -6.32
C LYS A 303 21.22 10.23 -7.25
N ALA A 304 22.23 10.47 -8.09
CA ALA A 304 22.23 11.56 -9.07
C ALA A 304 21.05 11.51 -10.06
N GLY A 305 20.73 12.68 -10.61
CA GLY A 305 19.66 12.92 -11.58
C GLY A 305 18.28 12.98 -10.97
N CYS A 306 18.17 13.03 -9.64
CA CYS A 306 16.91 13.02 -8.92
C CYS A 306 16.56 14.39 -8.34
N THR A 307 15.27 14.73 -8.42
CA THR A 307 14.63 15.72 -7.53
C THR A 307 13.61 14.98 -6.68
N VAL A 308 13.76 14.99 -5.36
CA VAL A 308 13.00 14.12 -4.43
C VAL A 308 12.41 14.91 -3.28
N ASP A 309 11.11 14.74 -3.05
CA ASP A 309 10.47 15.04 -1.77
C ASP A 309 10.14 13.70 -1.07
N ALA A 310 10.77 13.42 0.07
CA ALA A 310 10.50 12.27 0.93
C ALA A 310 9.84 12.73 2.23
N ALA A 311 8.53 12.54 2.37
CA ALA A 311 7.78 13.20 3.44
C ALA A 311 6.74 12.32 4.13
N PHE A 312 6.56 12.47 5.43
CA PHE A 312 5.51 11.75 6.17
C PHE A 312 5.58 10.21 6.05
N ASN A 313 6.77 9.66 5.84
CA ASN A 313 6.96 8.21 5.82
C ASN A 313 7.25 7.71 7.24
N VAL A 314 6.78 6.49 7.55
CA VAL A 314 7.16 5.75 8.76
C VAL A 314 8.14 4.66 8.34
N MET A 315 9.34 4.68 8.92
CA MET A 315 10.44 3.79 8.58
C MET A 315 10.89 3.06 9.83
N TYR A 316 10.53 1.79 9.97
CA TYR A 316 10.88 0.97 11.11
C TYR A 316 11.99 -0.02 10.77
N ALA A 317 13.07 0.05 11.54
CA ALA A 317 14.15 -0.91 11.58
C ALA A 317 14.77 -1.23 10.20
N SER A 318 15.02 -0.18 9.40
CA SER A 318 15.86 -0.30 8.21
C SER A 318 17.26 -0.77 8.61
N ASN A 319 17.83 -1.70 7.84
CA ASN A 319 19.05 -2.39 8.22
C ASN A 319 20.28 -1.48 8.34
N THR A 320 20.53 -0.65 7.32
CA THR A 320 21.60 0.36 7.34
C THR A 320 21.05 1.74 7.66
N ASN A 321 20.49 2.44 6.66
CA ASN A 321 19.91 3.77 6.88
C ASN A 321 18.43 3.67 6.58
N SER A 322 17.62 4.51 7.18
CA SER A 322 16.30 4.76 6.60
C SER A 322 16.43 5.64 5.36
N LEU A 323 17.23 6.70 5.42
CA LEU A 323 17.48 7.58 4.27
C LEU A 323 18.96 7.59 3.91
N LYS A 324 19.30 7.33 2.66
CA LYS A 324 20.64 7.58 2.12
C LYS A 324 20.55 8.50 0.95
N LEU A 325 21.14 9.68 1.11
CA LEU A 325 20.98 10.81 0.22
C LEU A 325 22.33 11.10 -0.42
N SER A 326 22.48 10.66 -1.66
CA SER A 326 23.74 10.70 -2.38
C SER A 326 23.56 11.33 -3.76
N SER A 327 24.59 12.01 -4.26
CA SER A 327 24.66 12.39 -5.68
C SER A 327 25.73 11.58 -6.42
N SER A 328 25.90 10.32 -6.00
CA SER A 328 26.72 9.35 -6.73
C SER A 328 26.10 9.04 -8.10
N GLY A 329 26.96 8.89 -9.11
CA GLY A 329 26.55 8.62 -10.48
C GLY A 329 26.19 9.87 -11.29
N GLN A 330 26.66 11.05 -10.86
CA GLN A 330 26.60 12.27 -11.68
C GLN A 330 27.44 12.11 -12.95
N ASP A 331 26.95 12.70 -14.04
CA ASP A 331 27.65 12.79 -15.31
C ASP A 331 27.52 14.19 -15.92
N THR A 332 28.12 14.43 -17.08
CA THR A 332 28.04 15.71 -17.79
C THR A 332 26.75 15.87 -18.61
N GLY A 333 25.84 14.89 -18.54
CA GLY A 333 24.58 14.86 -19.27
C GLY A 333 23.39 15.09 -18.33
N ASP A 334 22.41 14.18 -18.39
CA ASP A 334 21.14 14.34 -17.67
C ASP A 334 21.21 13.84 -16.20
N ARG A 335 22.33 13.28 -15.72
CA ARG A 335 22.51 12.90 -14.31
C ARG A 335 23.04 14.08 -13.49
N TYR A 336 22.20 15.09 -13.32
CA TYR A 336 22.50 16.28 -12.53
C TYR A 336 22.61 15.98 -11.01
N GLN A 337 22.97 17.00 -10.23
CA GLN A 337 23.05 16.90 -8.78
C GLN A 337 21.74 16.39 -8.16
N ALA A 338 21.81 15.44 -7.24
CA ALA A 338 20.63 15.01 -6.49
C ALA A 338 20.13 16.13 -5.57
N LEU A 339 18.86 16.51 -5.76
CA LEU A 339 18.15 17.55 -5.00
C LEU A 339 17.11 16.86 -4.10
N ILE A 340 17.30 16.88 -2.78
CA ILE A 340 16.46 16.10 -1.86
C ILE A 340 15.92 16.97 -0.73
N LYS A 341 14.61 16.86 -0.48
CA LYS A 341 13.97 17.35 0.74
C LYS A 341 13.37 16.18 1.49
N ALA A 342 13.82 15.98 2.72
CA ALA A 342 13.31 14.93 3.59
C ALA A 342 12.70 15.55 4.85
N TYR A 343 11.37 15.49 4.99
CA TYR A 343 10.72 16.16 6.10
C TYR A 343 9.54 15.42 6.70
N ASN A 344 9.31 15.64 8.00
CA ASN A 344 8.20 15.01 8.72
C ASN A 344 8.20 13.48 8.60
N ASN A 345 9.35 12.80 8.46
CA ASN A 345 9.38 11.33 8.51
C ASN A 345 9.53 10.86 9.96
N THR A 346 8.93 9.71 10.31
CA THR A 346 9.20 9.01 11.57
C THR A 346 10.14 7.84 11.29
N ILE A 347 11.37 7.89 11.83
CA ILE A 347 12.40 6.86 11.65
C ILE A 347 12.62 6.18 12.99
N ILE A 348 12.38 4.87 13.08
CA ILE A 348 12.44 4.11 14.33
C ILE A 348 13.45 2.97 14.20
N ASN A 349 14.33 2.78 15.17
CA ASN A 349 15.25 1.63 15.30
C ASN A 349 16.13 1.36 14.07
N ALA A 350 16.45 2.37 13.27
CA ALA A 350 17.20 2.16 12.05
C ALA A 350 18.72 2.02 12.33
N GLY A 351 19.39 1.16 11.56
CA GLY A 351 20.85 1.01 11.54
C GLY A 351 21.48 -0.02 12.45
N TRP A 352 20.70 -0.69 13.28
CA TRP A 352 21.24 -1.65 14.25
C TRP A 352 21.63 -3.01 13.65
N GLY A 353 21.35 -3.28 12.38
CA GLY A 353 21.62 -4.58 11.74
C GLY A 353 22.86 -4.61 10.84
N ARG A 354 23.53 -3.48 10.60
CA ARG A 354 24.72 -3.42 9.73
C ARG A 354 25.97 -4.06 10.33
N ASP A 355 26.85 -4.54 9.44
CA ASP A 355 28.20 -5.00 9.74
C ASP A 355 28.94 -4.09 10.75
N PRO A 356 29.34 -4.64 11.90
CA PRO A 356 29.93 -3.90 12.99
C PRO A 356 31.30 -3.24 12.72
N ASP A 357 32.03 -3.70 11.70
CA ASP A 357 33.37 -3.16 11.38
C ASP A 357 33.31 -1.94 10.45
N LYS A 358 32.13 -1.63 9.92
CA LYS A 358 31.88 -0.48 9.03
C LYS A 358 30.58 0.23 9.41
N PRO A 359 30.47 0.76 10.64
CA PRO A 359 29.28 1.47 11.08
C PRO A 359 29.06 2.69 10.17
N LYS A 360 28.06 2.58 9.31
CA LYS A 360 27.55 3.67 8.47
C LYS A 360 26.22 4.12 9.05
N GLY A 361 25.78 5.33 8.70
CA GLY A 361 24.59 5.99 9.26
C GLY A 361 23.43 5.06 9.62
N GLY A 362 22.79 5.34 10.75
CA GLY A 362 21.69 4.53 11.26
C GLY A 362 20.32 5.09 10.91
N SER A 363 20.13 6.40 11.01
CA SER A 363 18.90 7.07 10.57
C SER A 363 19.04 7.60 9.15
N VAL A 364 19.91 8.59 8.96
CA VAL A 364 20.13 9.27 7.69
C VAL A 364 21.62 9.37 7.39
N TRP A 365 22.00 9.10 6.14
CA TRP A 365 23.35 9.27 5.64
C TRP A 365 23.39 10.17 4.41
N ILE A 366 24.17 11.24 4.48
CA ILE A 366 24.30 12.22 3.39
C ILE A 366 25.71 12.17 2.80
N GLU A 367 25.84 12.08 1.47
CA GLU A 367 27.15 11.91 0.82
C GLU A 367 27.22 12.46 -0.61
N GLN A 368 28.46 12.62 -1.09
CA GLN A 368 28.84 12.70 -2.49
C GLN A 368 28.09 13.78 -3.28
N GLY A 369 28.15 15.02 -2.81
CA GLY A 369 27.66 16.21 -3.49
C GLY A 369 26.13 16.35 -3.55
N ALA A 370 25.36 15.54 -2.79
CA ALA A 370 23.91 15.75 -2.70
C ALA A 370 23.58 17.10 -2.07
N LEU A 371 22.60 17.81 -2.62
CA LEU A 371 21.99 18.98 -1.99
C LEU A 371 20.75 18.54 -1.23
N VAL A 372 20.81 18.60 0.10
CA VAL A 372 19.75 18.08 0.96
C VAL A 372 19.18 19.15 1.87
N GLU A 373 17.87 19.12 2.09
CA GLU A 373 17.23 19.82 3.19
C GLU A 373 16.44 18.81 4.06
N ILE A 374 16.80 18.70 5.34
CA ILE A 374 16.28 17.69 6.26
C ILE A 374 15.64 18.38 7.47
N TYR A 375 14.31 18.34 7.56
CA TYR A 375 13.55 19.04 8.60
C TYR A 375 12.48 18.18 9.25
N ASN A 376 12.14 18.47 10.50
CA ASN A 376 10.98 17.92 11.20
C ASN A 376 10.93 16.39 11.30
N ASN A 377 12.02 15.67 11.07
CA ASN A 377 11.99 14.22 11.18
C ASN A 377 12.02 13.82 12.66
N LEU A 378 11.21 12.83 13.03
CA LEU A 378 11.19 12.22 14.36
C LEU A 378 12.04 10.94 14.31
N ILE A 379 13.25 11.00 14.87
CA ILE A 379 14.22 9.91 14.88
C ILE A 379 14.24 9.27 16.26
N VAL A 380 13.73 8.04 16.33
CA VAL A 380 13.48 7.32 17.58
C VAL A 380 14.34 6.08 17.62
N ASN A 381 15.15 5.92 18.67
CA ASN A 381 15.89 4.68 18.93
C ASN A 381 16.81 4.19 17.79
N SER A 382 17.09 5.00 16.77
CA SER A 382 18.03 4.66 15.70
C SER A 382 19.46 4.69 16.20
N MET A 383 20.33 3.90 15.57
CA MET A 383 21.72 3.73 16.03
C MET A 383 22.49 5.05 16.02
N PHE A 384 22.23 5.93 15.04
CA PHE A 384 22.86 7.24 14.94
C PHE A 384 21.87 8.31 14.52
N ALA A 385 22.16 9.56 14.88
CA ALA A 385 21.52 10.74 14.30
C ALA A 385 21.90 10.90 12.81
N VAL A 386 21.56 12.04 12.19
CA VAL A 386 21.97 12.33 10.81
C VAL A 386 23.50 12.35 10.74
N ARG A 387 24.06 11.60 9.78
CA ARG A 387 25.51 11.51 9.55
C ARG A 387 25.89 11.88 8.12
N LYS A 388 27.12 12.36 7.93
CA LYS A 388 27.71 12.71 6.64
C LYS A 388 28.90 11.81 6.31
N ASP A 389 29.17 11.60 5.02
CA ASP A 389 30.43 10.97 4.60
C ASP A 389 31.57 12.01 4.62
N GLY A 390 32.53 11.84 5.54
CA GLY A 390 33.70 12.72 5.65
C GLY A 390 34.69 12.60 4.48
N LYS A 391 34.67 11.51 3.70
CA LYS A 391 35.54 11.31 2.53
C LYS A 391 34.89 11.81 1.24
N ARG A 392 33.56 11.76 1.17
CA ARG A 392 32.77 12.20 0.02
C ARG A 392 31.71 13.16 0.52
N PRO A 393 32.06 14.43 0.77
CA PRO A 393 31.14 15.37 1.38
C PRO A 393 29.91 15.61 0.50
N HIS A 394 28.80 15.96 1.14
CA HIS A 394 27.59 16.49 0.50
C HIS A 394 27.81 17.96 0.10
N ASP A 395 26.84 18.57 -0.58
CA ASP A 395 26.91 19.99 -0.97
C ASP A 395 26.84 20.90 0.28
N GLU A 396 27.74 21.88 0.39
CA GLU A 396 27.82 22.78 1.55
C GLU A 396 26.57 23.64 1.79
N LYS A 397 25.69 23.79 0.78
CA LYS A 397 24.40 24.48 0.92
C LYS A 397 23.31 23.60 1.54
N SER A 398 23.61 22.34 1.82
CA SER A 398 22.67 21.44 2.47
C SER A 398 22.33 21.92 3.87
N VAL A 399 21.09 21.67 4.29
CA VAL A 399 20.59 22.06 5.60
C VAL A 399 20.06 20.83 6.32
N VAL A 400 20.50 20.63 7.55
CA VAL A 400 19.92 19.67 8.49
C VAL A 400 19.58 20.46 9.73
N ASP A 401 18.28 20.60 10.02
CA ASP A 401 17.82 21.40 11.14
C ASP A 401 16.41 21.00 11.57
N TYR A 402 15.96 21.39 12.76
CA TYR A 402 14.62 21.07 13.27
C TYR A 402 14.30 19.56 13.25
N ASN A 403 15.24 18.68 13.58
CA ASN A 403 14.96 17.25 13.75
C ASN A 403 14.80 16.92 15.23
N PHE A 404 13.95 15.94 15.55
CA PHE A 404 13.67 15.53 16.92
C PHE A 404 14.22 14.14 17.17
N TYR A 405 15.12 14.01 18.14
CA TYR A 405 15.76 12.75 18.49
C TYR A 405 15.29 12.28 19.86
N ALA A 406 14.77 11.06 19.91
CA ALA A 406 14.28 10.39 21.11
C ALA A 406 14.97 9.05 21.30
N SER A 407 15.57 8.82 22.47
CA SER A 407 16.18 7.53 22.81
C SER A 407 15.49 6.98 24.04
N GLY A 408 15.01 5.75 23.98
CA GLY A 408 14.54 5.00 25.13
C GLY A 408 15.72 4.43 25.93
N THR A 409 15.39 3.63 26.94
CA THR A 409 16.35 3.05 27.90
C THR A 409 17.00 1.73 27.44
N GLN A 410 16.65 1.22 26.26
CA GLN A 410 17.15 -0.05 25.75
C GLN A 410 18.66 -0.03 25.54
N LYS A 411 19.27 -1.20 25.70
CA LYS A 411 20.68 -1.44 25.41
C LYS A 411 20.81 -2.52 24.35
N SER A 412 21.74 -2.31 23.42
CA SER A 412 22.15 -3.35 22.51
C SER A 412 23.01 -4.36 23.26
N THR A 413 22.73 -5.64 23.04
CA THR A 413 23.52 -6.76 23.56
C THR A 413 24.53 -7.26 22.54
N ILE A 414 24.61 -6.63 21.36
CA ILE A 414 25.51 -7.03 20.28
C ILE A 414 26.95 -6.64 20.70
N PRO A 415 27.88 -7.61 20.83
CA PRO A 415 29.22 -7.36 21.38
C PRO A 415 29.97 -6.21 20.71
N GLN A 416 29.76 -5.99 19.42
CA GLN A 416 30.47 -4.99 18.67
C GLN A 416 29.92 -3.57 18.86
N HIS A 417 28.61 -3.42 19.08
CA HIS A 417 28.03 -2.14 19.53
C HIS A 417 28.58 -1.76 20.90
N ILE A 418 28.84 -2.75 21.76
CA ILE A 418 29.52 -2.54 23.03
C ILE A 418 30.97 -2.12 22.81
N ALA A 419 31.70 -2.82 21.94
CA ALA A 419 33.10 -2.51 21.63
C ALA A 419 33.30 -1.12 21.02
N ASN A 420 32.37 -0.66 20.18
CA ASN A 420 32.40 0.66 19.57
C ASN A 420 31.75 1.77 20.41
N GLY A 421 31.20 1.44 21.58
CA GLY A 421 30.63 2.40 22.53
C GLY A 421 29.20 2.88 22.22
N THR A 422 28.54 2.34 21.19
CA THR A 422 27.14 2.68 20.83
C THR A 422 26.16 1.69 21.44
N ILE A 423 26.09 1.65 22.78
CA ILE A 423 25.28 0.66 23.51
C ILE A 423 23.80 1.05 23.50
N THR A 424 23.50 2.33 23.61
CA THR A 424 22.14 2.89 23.56
C THR A 424 21.97 3.77 22.32
N ALA A 425 20.74 4.04 21.90
CA ALA A 425 20.51 5.01 20.81
C ALA A 425 20.99 6.43 21.19
N TYR A 426 20.87 6.80 22.47
CA TYR A 426 21.40 8.05 23.01
C TYR A 426 22.91 8.21 22.73
N ASP A 427 23.68 7.13 22.81
CA ASP A 427 25.13 7.17 22.53
C ASP A 427 25.43 7.61 21.09
N GLY A 428 24.57 7.26 20.13
CA GLY A 428 24.71 7.69 18.74
C GLY A 428 24.05 9.03 18.39
N PHE A 429 23.34 9.65 19.34
CA PHE A 429 22.73 10.98 19.17
C PHE A 429 23.56 12.11 19.77
N LYS A 430 24.44 11.80 20.72
CA LYS A 430 25.32 12.78 21.37
C LYS A 430 26.59 13.02 20.55
N ASP A 431 27.09 14.25 20.62
CA ASP A 431 28.26 14.73 19.87
C ASP A 431 29.58 14.28 20.51
N GLY A 432 29.72 12.98 20.84
CA GLY A 432 30.83 12.42 21.61
C GLY A 432 32.22 12.47 20.92
N GLY A 433 32.52 13.52 20.16
CA GLY A 433 33.72 13.67 19.34
C GLY A 433 33.56 13.13 17.90
N ALA A 434 32.36 12.72 17.51
CA ALA A 434 32.09 12.22 16.17
C ALA A 434 32.04 13.37 15.15
N THR A 435 33.06 13.47 14.31
CA THR A 435 33.21 14.55 13.31
C THR A 435 32.22 14.48 12.14
N ASP A 436 31.46 13.39 12.06
CA ASP A 436 30.56 13.09 10.96
C ASP A 436 29.08 13.08 11.35
N LEU A 437 28.74 13.48 12.59
CA LEU A 437 27.38 13.86 12.94
C LEU A 437 27.03 15.22 12.36
N VAL A 438 25.76 15.39 11.99
CA VAL A 438 25.20 16.66 11.52
C VAL A 438 24.02 17.01 12.41
N ILE A 439 24.22 17.99 13.28
CA ILE A 439 23.21 18.46 14.24
C ILE A 439 22.91 19.92 13.93
N GLY A 440 21.65 20.20 13.63
CA GLY A 440 21.18 21.56 13.37
C GLY A 440 21.02 22.37 14.66
N PRO A 441 21.08 23.72 14.58
CA PRO A 441 20.93 24.59 15.74
C PRO A 441 19.56 24.48 16.43
N ASN A 442 18.51 24.05 15.74
CA ASN A 442 17.15 23.90 16.26
C ASN A 442 16.75 22.44 16.48
N ASP A 443 17.68 21.49 16.28
CA ASP A 443 17.44 20.08 16.59
C ASP A 443 17.12 19.89 18.08
N LYS A 444 16.15 19.01 18.38
CA LYS A 444 15.74 18.65 19.73
C LYS A 444 16.35 17.31 20.12
N ARG A 445 17.17 17.29 21.16
CA ARG A 445 17.83 16.08 21.68
C ARG A 445 17.68 15.98 23.19
N GLY A 446 17.58 14.75 23.68
CA GLY A 446 17.59 14.46 25.11
C GLY A 446 19.00 14.56 25.70
N ASN A 447 19.08 14.64 27.03
CA ASN A 447 20.33 14.63 27.78
C ASN A 447 20.68 13.25 28.33
N ALA A 448 19.74 12.29 28.34
CA ALA A 448 19.94 10.91 28.77
C ALA A 448 19.00 9.93 28.02
N PRO A 449 19.26 8.61 28.08
CA PRO A 449 18.29 7.61 27.68
C PRO A 449 16.97 7.76 28.47
N GLY A 450 15.84 7.69 27.76
CA GLY A 450 14.49 7.92 28.27
C GLY A 450 13.96 9.34 28.07
N ASP A 451 14.83 10.31 27.78
CA ASP A 451 14.41 11.68 27.49
C ASP A 451 13.67 11.78 26.15
N ASN A 452 12.87 12.84 26.02
CA ASN A 452 12.14 13.17 24.80
C ASN A 452 11.22 12.03 24.32
N ASP A 453 10.62 11.25 25.22
CA ASP A 453 9.63 10.24 24.85
C ASP A 453 8.58 10.88 23.92
N PRO A 454 8.43 10.40 22.67
CA PRO A 454 7.48 10.96 21.71
C PRO A 454 6.02 10.71 22.12
N MET A 455 5.77 9.89 23.14
CA MET A 455 4.46 9.52 23.63
C MET A 455 3.58 8.94 22.52
N PHE A 456 4.10 7.96 21.78
CA PHE A 456 3.32 7.26 20.77
C PHE A 456 2.04 6.63 21.36
N VAL A 457 0.97 6.60 20.57
CA VAL A 457 -0.32 5.98 20.95
C VAL A 457 -0.10 4.54 21.38
N ASN A 458 0.58 3.74 20.55
CA ASN A 458 0.92 2.35 20.84
C ASN A 458 2.29 1.96 20.25
N PHE A 459 3.36 2.14 21.03
CA PHE A 459 4.69 1.59 20.71
C PHE A 459 5.51 1.42 22.00
N PRO A 460 6.21 0.30 22.21
CA PRO A 460 7.02 0.08 23.40
C PRO A 460 8.34 0.87 23.36
N PHE A 461 8.27 2.20 23.49
CA PHE A 461 9.41 3.13 23.33
C PHE A 461 10.66 2.75 24.12
N ASN A 462 10.51 2.27 25.36
CA ASN A 462 11.62 1.94 26.27
C ASN A 462 12.01 0.45 26.30
N THR A 463 11.24 -0.43 25.66
CA THR A 463 11.42 -1.89 25.77
C THR A 463 11.48 -2.61 24.42
N ASN A 464 11.11 -1.96 23.32
CA ASN A 464 11.28 -2.54 21.98
C ASN A 464 12.77 -2.76 21.68
N PRO A 465 13.21 -3.98 21.31
CA PRO A 465 14.63 -4.24 21.05
C PRO A 465 15.17 -3.39 19.90
N LEU A 466 16.36 -2.82 20.09
CA LEU A 466 17.00 -1.92 19.11
C LEU A 466 17.27 -2.61 17.77
N MET A 467 17.64 -3.89 17.79
CA MET A 467 17.79 -4.73 16.58
C MET A 467 16.62 -5.71 16.52
N ASN A 468 15.61 -5.38 15.69
CA ASN A 468 14.42 -6.20 15.51
C ASN A 468 13.76 -5.93 14.14
N PRO A 469 14.46 -6.22 13.04
CA PRO A 469 14.11 -5.66 11.74
C PRO A 469 12.82 -6.26 11.16
N THR A 470 12.49 -7.50 11.50
CA THR A 470 11.24 -8.18 11.10
C THR A 470 10.14 -8.14 12.16
N GLY A 471 10.38 -7.53 13.32
CA GLY A 471 9.46 -7.58 14.46
C GLY A 471 8.43 -6.47 14.53
N TYR A 472 8.15 -5.78 13.41
CA TYR A 472 7.05 -4.83 13.30
C TYR A 472 5.71 -5.49 13.70
N LYS A 473 4.84 -4.74 14.39
CA LYS A 473 3.51 -5.20 14.76
C LYS A 473 2.44 -4.28 14.16
N ALA A 474 1.44 -4.87 13.51
CA ALA A 474 0.41 -4.13 12.79
C ALA A 474 -0.52 -3.31 13.70
N ASP A 475 -0.60 -3.65 14.98
CA ASP A 475 -1.36 -2.91 15.99
C ASP A 475 -0.60 -1.71 16.58
N TRP A 476 0.69 -1.55 16.27
CA TRP A 476 1.43 -0.36 16.65
C TRP A 476 0.87 0.89 15.98
N ASP A 477 0.91 1.98 16.74
CA ASP A 477 0.36 3.27 16.35
C ASP A 477 1.35 4.38 16.73
N PHE A 478 2.00 4.93 15.70
CA PHE A 478 3.02 5.97 15.83
C PHE A 478 2.44 7.39 15.81
N HIS A 479 1.11 7.56 15.87
CA HIS A 479 0.54 8.87 16.20
C HIS A 479 1.02 9.31 17.58
N LEU A 480 1.13 10.62 17.78
CA LEU A 480 1.53 11.22 19.04
C LEU A 480 0.33 11.39 19.96
N LYS A 481 0.50 11.13 21.26
CA LYS A 481 -0.51 11.50 22.27
C LYS A 481 -0.49 13.02 22.51
N ALA A 482 -1.63 13.55 22.94
CA ALA A 482 -1.70 14.92 23.45
C ALA A 482 -0.65 15.15 24.55
N GLY A 483 0.05 16.28 24.49
CA GLY A 483 1.15 16.61 25.40
C GLY A 483 2.52 16.07 24.99
N SER A 484 2.61 15.33 23.88
CA SER A 484 3.90 14.89 23.34
C SER A 484 4.86 16.08 23.09
N PRO A 485 6.13 15.99 23.51
CA PRO A 485 7.13 17.01 23.22
C PRO A 485 7.41 17.16 21.71
N ALA A 486 7.08 16.15 20.91
CA ALA A 486 7.22 16.18 19.46
C ALA A 486 6.12 17.01 18.74
N LEU A 487 5.13 17.55 19.47
CA LEU A 487 4.06 18.37 18.89
C LEU A 487 4.41 19.85 18.71
N THR A 488 5.56 20.31 19.22
CA THR A 488 5.90 21.75 19.25
C THR A 488 7.32 22.02 18.80
N GLY A 489 7.52 23.07 18.02
CA GLY A 489 8.84 23.55 17.62
C GLY A 489 9.32 23.06 16.26
N ALA A 490 8.46 22.40 15.47
CA ALA A 490 8.74 22.05 14.09
C ALA A 490 8.69 23.28 13.16
N LYS A 491 9.45 23.23 12.06
CA LYS A 491 9.51 24.27 11.03
C LYS A 491 8.30 24.18 10.10
N THR A 492 7.53 25.25 9.95
CA THR A 492 6.27 25.24 9.15
C THR A 492 6.40 25.82 7.74
N ASP A 493 7.49 26.54 7.45
CA ASP A 493 7.78 27.23 6.20
C ASP A 493 8.75 26.45 5.29
N VAL A 494 8.78 25.12 5.43
CA VAL A 494 9.47 24.24 4.48
C VAL A 494 8.81 24.41 3.10
N LYS A 495 9.63 24.47 2.06
CA LYS A 495 9.18 24.62 0.66
C LYS A 495 9.47 23.33 -0.12
N PRO A 496 8.58 22.33 -0.13
CA PRO A 496 8.78 21.12 -0.93
C PRO A 496 8.92 21.45 -2.42
N TYR A 497 9.66 20.63 -3.18
CA TYR A 497 9.83 20.85 -4.62
C TYR A 497 8.50 20.77 -5.38
N PHE A 498 7.62 19.85 -5.01
CA PHE A 498 6.36 19.61 -5.74
C PHE A 498 5.12 20.13 -5.01
N ALA A 499 5.26 21.11 -4.10
CA ALA A 499 4.11 21.66 -3.37
C ALA A 499 3.17 22.48 -4.27
N GLU A 500 3.73 23.32 -5.15
CA GLU A 500 2.92 24.22 -5.99
C GLU A 500 2.47 23.56 -7.29
N THR A 501 3.40 22.94 -8.00
CA THR A 501 3.19 22.39 -9.36
C THR A 501 2.87 20.90 -9.39
N GLY A 502 3.11 20.18 -8.29
CA GLY A 502 2.96 18.72 -8.24
C GLY A 502 3.82 17.96 -9.25
N ILE A 503 3.53 16.65 -9.34
CA ILE A 503 3.97 15.74 -10.39
C ILE A 503 2.71 15.16 -11.03
N THR A 504 2.53 15.36 -12.34
CA THR A 504 1.41 14.77 -13.08
C THR A 504 1.76 13.37 -13.56
N VAL A 505 1.04 12.37 -13.06
CA VAL A 505 1.15 10.95 -13.43
C VAL A 505 -0.21 10.41 -13.83
N GLY A 506 -0.33 9.78 -15.00
CA GLY A 506 -1.57 9.20 -15.49
C GLY A 506 -2.72 10.20 -15.60
N GLY A 507 -2.40 11.47 -15.92
CA GLY A 507 -3.36 12.58 -16.01
C GLY A 507 -3.82 13.17 -14.68
N LYS A 508 -3.33 12.68 -13.53
CA LYS A 508 -3.63 13.21 -12.19
C LYS A 508 -2.41 13.89 -11.60
N GLU A 509 -2.60 15.06 -11.00
CA GLU A 509 -1.56 15.81 -10.30
C GLU A 509 -1.42 15.33 -8.85
N TYR A 510 -0.18 15.09 -8.42
CA TYR A 510 0.17 14.71 -7.05
C TYR A 510 1.11 15.76 -6.46
N LYS A 511 0.66 16.42 -5.38
CA LYS A 511 1.43 17.48 -4.72
C LYS A 511 2.16 16.94 -3.50
N SER A 512 3.34 17.49 -3.26
CA SER A 512 4.04 17.24 -2.00
C SER A 512 3.23 17.77 -0.83
N PRO A 513 3.13 17.01 0.26
CA PRO A 513 2.38 17.45 1.43
C PRO A 513 3.04 18.65 2.09
N LYS A 514 2.24 19.55 2.67
CA LYS A 514 2.75 20.67 3.44
C LYS A 514 3.40 20.13 4.72
N ALA A 515 4.59 20.65 5.08
CA ALA A 515 5.23 20.32 6.35
C ALA A 515 4.30 20.65 7.53
N ALA A 516 4.28 19.77 8.53
CA ALA A 516 3.42 19.90 9.68
C ALA A 516 4.09 20.69 10.81
N ALA A 517 3.27 21.23 11.72
CA ALA A 517 3.74 21.94 12.92
C ALA A 517 4.19 21.00 14.06
N HIS A 518 4.34 19.70 13.78
CA HIS A 518 4.88 18.67 14.67
C HIS A 518 6.05 17.95 14.00
N PHE A 519 6.87 17.26 14.78
CA PHE A 519 7.92 16.37 14.26
C PHE A 519 7.34 14.98 13.95
N GLY A 520 7.86 14.33 12.92
CA GLY A 520 7.43 13.01 12.48
C GLY A 520 6.25 13.03 11.50
N ALA A 521 5.86 11.83 11.10
CA ALA A 521 4.89 11.57 10.04
C ALA A 521 3.44 11.60 10.51
N LEU A 522 3.19 11.36 11.80
CA LEU A 522 1.86 11.23 12.34
C LEU A 522 1.74 12.15 13.55
N GLY A 523 0.79 13.10 13.48
CA GLY A 523 0.50 14.03 14.57
C GLY A 523 -0.38 13.40 15.64
N VAL A 524 -1.22 14.21 16.29
CA VAL A 524 -2.26 13.70 17.19
C VAL A 524 -3.32 12.95 16.38
N LYS A 525 -3.74 11.79 16.88
CA LYS A 525 -4.80 10.97 16.30
C LYS A 525 -6.18 11.59 16.44
#